data_AF-A0A0N4YPB2-F1
#
_entry.id   AF-A0A0N4YPB2-F1
#
_cell.length_a   1.000
_cell.length_b   1.000
_cell.length_c   1.000
_cell.angle_alpha   90.00
_cell.angle_beta   90.00
_cell.angle_gamma   90.00
#
_symmetry.space_group_name_H-M   'P 1'
#
loop_
_entity.id
_entity.type
_entity.pdbx_description
1 polymer ?
#
loop_
_entity_poly.entity_id
_entity_poly.type
_entity_poly.pdbx_seq_one_letter_code
_entity_poly.pdbx_strand_id
1 'polypeptide(L)'
;MERKRTAFQNALGSARRGTKGRIEKDSKHSQVISDVPDLLEEDGDFLLRKELINDNLLVTALSVRCGDAVKHFMINQTPKGEFYIEGLRADTVEKLIQKHLETQEPLSKASQAFLKRAIPRQDWMLNHEDIVLKEEARILRSLHHENVAKTYGIALHYSPIILVLEHFNDSLQSYLKRREVSLKEKRRFVCEAAAGMSHLAQKGCIHRDIAARNCMLTNDL
;
A
#
# COMPACT_ATOMS: atom_id res chain seq x y z
N MET A 1 -14.75 -11.87 32.25
CA MET A 1 -13.34 -12.25 32.54
C MET A 1 -12.57 -12.04 31.24
N GLU A 2 -11.61 -11.11 31.16
CA GLU A 2 -10.98 -10.70 29.88
C GLU A 2 -10.23 -11.87 29.22
N ARG A 3 -10.35 -12.04 27.89
CA ARG A 3 -9.57 -13.00 27.07
C ARG A 3 -8.56 -12.26 26.20
N LYS A 4 -7.46 -12.93 25.83
CA LYS A 4 -6.37 -12.31 25.05
C LYS A 4 -6.16 -13.00 23.72
N ARG A 5 -5.86 -12.18 22.71
CA ARG A 5 -5.62 -12.60 21.33
C ARG A 5 -4.37 -11.93 20.79
N THR A 6 -3.57 -12.64 20.02
CA THR A 6 -2.53 -11.98 19.22
C THR A 6 -3.21 -11.21 18.09
N ALA A 7 -2.96 -9.91 18.01
CA ALA A 7 -3.46 -9.07 16.94
C ALA A 7 -2.35 -8.71 15.96
N PHE A 8 -2.70 -8.84 14.70
CA PHE A 8 -1.86 -8.50 13.57
C PHE A 8 -1.88 -6.99 13.33
N GLN A 9 -1.26 -6.20 14.21
CA GLN A 9 -1.15 -4.76 13.97
C GLN A 9 -0.18 -4.41 12.81
N ASN A 10 0.74 -5.32 12.45
CA ASN A 10 1.78 -5.07 11.44
C ASN A 10 1.83 -6.10 10.27
N ALA A 11 0.75 -6.85 10.02
CA ALA A 11 0.81 -8.00 9.12
C ALA A 11 0.82 -7.71 7.61
N LEU A 12 0.38 -6.52 7.18
CA LEU A 12 0.24 -6.20 5.74
C LEU A 12 1.58 -6.00 4.99
N GLY A 13 2.72 -6.14 5.68
CA GLY A 13 4.05 -6.14 5.06
C GLY A 13 4.78 -7.47 5.20
N SER A 14 4.08 -8.53 5.64
CA SER A 14 4.76 -9.56 6.43
C SER A 14 4.48 -11.04 6.20
N ALA A 15 3.48 -11.42 5.42
CA ALA A 15 3.17 -12.82 5.21
C ALA A 15 3.74 -13.32 3.88
N ARG A 16 5.07 -13.48 3.77
CA ARG A 16 5.67 -14.15 2.60
C ARG A 16 5.67 -15.66 2.78
N ARG A 17 5.04 -16.41 1.86
CA ARG A 17 5.32 -17.84 1.68
C ARG A 17 6.77 -18.01 1.23
N GLY A 18 7.50 -18.90 1.89
CA GLY A 18 8.81 -19.33 1.42
C GLY A 18 8.68 -20.18 0.17
N THR A 19 8.98 -19.62 -1.00
CA THR A 19 9.19 -20.39 -2.23
C THR A 19 10.49 -19.94 -2.90
N LYS A 20 11.48 -20.84 -2.92
CA LYS A 20 12.62 -20.79 -3.84
C LYS A 20 12.08 -20.94 -5.26
N GLY A 21 12.10 -19.87 -6.03
CA GLY A 21 11.78 -19.86 -7.45
C GLY A 21 12.74 -18.93 -8.16
N ARG A 22 13.54 -19.49 -9.07
CA ARG A 22 14.46 -18.79 -9.97
C ARG A 22 13.62 -17.87 -10.85
N ILE A 23 13.77 -16.56 -10.70
CA ILE A 23 13.04 -15.56 -11.50
C ILE A 23 13.88 -15.29 -12.74
N GLU A 24 13.37 -15.73 -13.89
CA GLU A 24 13.82 -15.26 -15.20
C GLU A 24 13.61 -13.75 -15.31
N LYS A 25 14.58 -13.07 -15.94
CA LYS A 25 14.57 -11.63 -16.20
C LYS A 25 13.50 -11.30 -17.25
N ASP A 26 12.25 -11.21 -16.83
CA ASP A 26 11.24 -10.51 -17.62
C ASP A 26 11.27 -9.03 -17.27
N SER A 27 11.56 -8.23 -18.30
CA SER A 27 11.70 -6.78 -18.24
C SER A 27 10.40 -6.14 -17.76
N LYS A 28 10.33 -5.80 -16.47
CA LYS A 28 9.12 -5.30 -15.75
C LYS A 28 8.60 -3.92 -16.19
N HIS A 29 9.07 -3.37 -17.32
CA HIS A 29 8.74 -2.01 -17.75
C HIS A 29 7.45 -1.90 -18.58
N SER A 30 6.69 -2.98 -18.84
CA SER A 30 5.68 -2.94 -19.92
C SER A 30 4.40 -3.73 -19.62
N GLN A 31 3.54 -3.18 -18.77
CA GLN A 31 2.11 -3.53 -18.76
C GLN A 31 1.24 -2.31 -18.49
N VAL A 32 1.69 -1.37 -17.66
CA VAL A 32 0.97 -0.10 -17.48
C VAL A 32 1.12 0.82 -18.71
N ILE A 33 2.26 0.79 -19.40
CA ILE A 33 2.51 1.67 -20.57
C ILE A 33 1.68 1.25 -21.79
N SER A 34 1.39 -0.04 -21.97
CA SER A 34 0.64 -0.54 -23.14
C SER A 34 -0.79 -0.02 -23.20
N ASP A 35 -1.41 0.19 -22.03
CA ASP A 35 -2.84 0.49 -21.94
C ASP A 35 -3.11 2.00 -21.85
N VAL A 36 -2.07 2.83 -21.66
CA VAL A 36 -2.19 4.30 -21.58
C VAL A 36 -2.82 4.92 -22.83
N PRO A 37 -2.46 4.52 -24.07
CA PRO A 37 -3.10 5.05 -25.27
C PRO A 37 -4.62 4.88 -25.27
N ASP A 38 -5.13 3.77 -24.75
CA ASP A 38 -6.57 3.47 -24.71
C ASP A 38 -7.31 4.34 -23.67
N LEU A 39 -6.60 4.92 -22.71
CA LEU A 39 -7.16 5.77 -21.65
C LEU A 39 -7.19 7.26 -21.99
N LEU A 40 -6.32 7.71 -22.91
CA LEU A 40 -6.19 9.11 -23.27
C LEU A 40 -6.83 9.32 -24.64
N GLU A 41 -8.10 9.72 -24.69
CA GLU A 41 -8.89 9.76 -25.94
C GLU A 41 -8.75 11.11 -26.66
N GLU A 42 -8.79 12.21 -25.91
CA GLU A 42 -8.82 13.57 -26.44
C GLU A 42 -7.46 14.27 -26.33
N ASP A 43 -7.19 15.20 -27.24
CA ASP A 43 -5.97 16.00 -27.22
C ASP A 43 -5.87 16.86 -25.96
N GLY A 44 -4.80 16.65 -25.18
CA GLY A 44 -4.62 17.23 -23.84
C GLY A 44 -5.17 16.38 -22.69
N ASP A 45 -5.71 15.18 -22.96
CA ASP A 45 -5.94 14.17 -21.91
C ASP A 45 -4.61 13.76 -21.31
N PHE A 46 -4.56 13.67 -19.99
CA PHE A 46 -3.35 13.27 -19.29
C PHE A 46 -3.60 12.43 -18.05
N LEU A 47 -2.59 11.65 -17.68
CA LEU A 47 -2.54 10.94 -16.41
C LEU A 47 -1.14 10.95 -15.82
N LEU A 48 -1.08 10.92 -14.50
CA LEU A 48 0.15 10.69 -13.75
C LEU A 48 0.32 9.20 -13.48
N ARG A 49 1.55 8.70 -13.63
CA ARG A 49 1.92 7.32 -13.34
C ARG A 49 3.27 7.26 -12.64
N LYS A 50 3.50 6.18 -11.89
CA LYS A 50 4.84 5.84 -11.42
C LYS A 50 5.52 4.96 -12.46
N GLU A 51 6.78 5.23 -12.74
CA GLU A 51 7.63 4.43 -13.60
C GLU A 51 8.82 3.95 -12.78
N LEU A 52 9.20 2.69 -12.93
CA LEU A 52 10.43 2.16 -12.35
C LEU A 52 11.53 2.36 -13.38
N ILE A 53 12.61 3.03 -13.02
CA ILE A 53 13.82 3.16 -13.83
C ILE A 53 14.90 2.30 -13.17
N ASN A 54 15.62 1.51 -13.99
CA ASN A 54 16.76 0.67 -13.57
C ASN A 54 16.44 -0.23 -12.36
N ASP A 55 15.24 -0.83 -12.34
CA ASP A 55 14.71 -1.77 -11.34
C ASP A 55 14.60 -1.27 -9.88
N ASN A 56 15.08 -0.07 -9.54
CA ASN A 56 15.13 0.42 -8.15
C ASN A 56 14.62 1.85 -7.95
N LEU A 57 14.53 2.67 -9.00
CA LEU A 57 14.16 4.08 -8.85
C LEU A 57 12.74 4.32 -9.35
N LEU A 58 11.81 4.49 -8.42
CA LEU A 58 10.45 4.94 -8.75
C LEU A 58 10.45 6.44 -9.02
N VAL A 59 10.02 6.80 -10.21
CA VAL A 59 9.93 8.18 -10.70
C VAL A 59 8.50 8.47 -11.14
N THR A 60 8.08 9.71 -10.98
CA THR A 60 6.77 10.15 -11.48
C THR A 60 6.88 10.51 -12.95
N ALA A 61 6.03 9.92 -13.78
CA ALA A 61 5.88 10.22 -15.19
C ALA A 61 4.48 10.79 -15.46
N LEU A 62 4.41 11.70 -16.43
CA LEU A 62 3.19 12.32 -16.94
C LEU A 62 2.99 11.84 -18.38
N SER A 63 1.85 11.21 -18.66
CA SER A 63 1.49 10.77 -20.01
C SER A 63 0.39 11.66 -20.55
N VAL A 64 0.55 12.16 -21.79
CA VAL A 64 -0.35 13.15 -22.38
C VAL A 64 -0.64 12.79 -23.83
N ARG A 65 -1.91 12.83 -24.22
CA ARG A 65 -2.33 12.74 -25.63
C ARG A 65 -2.02 14.07 -26.32
N CYS A 66 -1.23 14.00 -27.39
CA CYS A 66 -0.82 15.14 -28.19
C CYS A 66 -0.96 14.78 -29.67
N GLY A 67 -2.05 15.23 -30.29
CA GLY A 67 -2.50 14.75 -31.59
C GLY A 67 -2.75 13.24 -31.56
N ASP A 68 -2.23 12.52 -32.55
CA ASP A 68 -2.42 11.07 -32.68
C ASP A 68 -1.46 10.24 -31.82
N ALA A 69 -0.58 10.89 -31.05
CA ALA A 69 0.44 10.21 -30.25
C ALA A 69 0.25 10.47 -28.75
N VAL A 70 0.62 9.49 -27.94
CA VAL A 70 0.83 9.70 -26.51
C VAL A 70 2.30 10.02 -26.27
N LYS A 71 2.55 11.10 -25.53
CA LYS A 71 3.89 11.55 -25.13
C LYS A 71 4.07 11.34 -23.63
N HIS A 72 5.26 10.89 -23.24
CA HIS A 72 5.60 10.61 -21.84
C HIS A 72 6.70 11.57 -21.37
N PHE A 73 6.43 12.30 -20.29
CA PHE A 73 7.34 13.26 -19.69
C PHE A 73 7.74 12.80 -18.29
N MET A 74 9.04 12.74 -18.03
CA MET A 74 9.55 12.49 -16.69
C MET A 74 9.45 13.76 -15.85
N ILE A 75 8.83 13.65 -14.67
CA ILE A 75 8.83 14.74 -13.70
C ILE A 75 10.11 14.62 -12.88
N ASN A 76 11.02 15.55 -13.12
CA ASN A 76 12.32 15.57 -12.45
C ASN A 76 12.25 16.38 -11.16
N GLN A 77 13.23 16.19 -10.29
CA GLN A 77 13.37 16.94 -9.06
C GLN A 77 14.75 17.60 -8.99
N THR A 78 14.80 18.89 -8.66
CA THR A 78 16.06 19.62 -8.46
C THR A 78 16.71 19.22 -7.13
N PRO A 79 18.00 19.50 -6.91
CA PRO A 79 18.65 19.28 -5.62
C PRO A 79 18.01 20.05 -4.45
N LYS A 80 17.24 21.10 -4.75
CA LYS A 80 16.48 21.89 -3.76
C LYS A 80 15.10 21.30 -3.44
N GLY A 81 14.71 20.22 -4.12
CA GLY A 81 13.44 19.52 -3.91
C GLY A 81 12.28 19.97 -4.82
N GLU A 82 12.51 20.92 -5.73
CA GLU A 82 11.47 21.42 -6.65
C GLU A 82 11.24 20.46 -7.81
N PHE A 83 9.97 20.24 -8.17
CA PHE A 83 9.56 19.41 -9.30
C PHE A 83 9.46 20.23 -10.58
N TYR A 84 9.87 19.65 -11.70
CA TYR A 84 9.83 20.33 -12.99
C TYR A 84 9.67 19.39 -14.19
N ILE A 85 9.09 19.95 -15.25
CA ILE A 85 9.13 19.42 -16.62
C ILE A 85 9.69 20.55 -17.48
N GLU A 86 10.88 20.32 -18.04
CA GLU A 86 11.68 21.35 -18.72
C GLU A 86 11.82 22.68 -17.95
N GLY A 87 11.02 23.69 -18.31
CA GLY A 87 11.16 25.07 -17.83
C GLY A 87 10.38 25.37 -16.55
N LEU A 88 9.14 24.89 -16.45
CA LEU A 88 8.26 25.22 -15.33
C LEU A 88 8.59 24.39 -14.09
N ARG A 89 8.57 25.06 -12.94
CA ARG A 89 8.95 24.48 -11.65
C ARG A 89 7.91 24.77 -10.57
N ALA A 90 7.75 23.84 -9.64
CA ALA A 90 6.95 24.01 -8.45
C ALA A 90 7.48 23.19 -7.27
N ASP A 91 7.05 23.50 -6.07
CA ASP A 91 7.39 22.78 -4.85
C ASP A 91 6.67 21.42 -4.72
N THR A 92 5.54 21.24 -5.42
CA THR A 92 4.83 19.95 -5.50
C THR A 92 4.45 19.61 -6.95
N VAL A 93 4.29 18.32 -7.24
CA VAL A 93 3.79 17.84 -8.55
C VAL A 93 2.40 18.42 -8.85
N GLU A 94 1.52 18.47 -7.85
CA GLU A 94 0.18 19.04 -7.99
C GLU A 94 0.23 20.51 -8.44
N LYS A 95 1.07 21.34 -7.81
CA LYS A 95 1.23 22.74 -8.21
C LYS A 95 1.90 22.88 -9.58
N LEU A 96 2.78 21.96 -9.96
CA LEU A 96 3.37 21.94 -11.30
C LEU A 96 2.29 21.69 -12.36
N ILE A 97 1.44 20.68 -12.15
CA ILE A 97 0.33 20.37 -13.05
C ILE A 97 -0.67 21.53 -13.09
N GLN A 98 -1.02 22.09 -11.94
CA GLN A 98 -1.93 23.23 -11.86
C GLN A 98 -1.41 24.44 -12.65
N LYS A 99 -0.11 24.76 -12.54
CA LYS A 99 0.50 25.82 -13.34
C LYS A 99 0.36 25.55 -14.84
N HIS A 100 0.64 24.34 -15.32
CA HIS A 100 0.48 24.00 -16.75
C HIS A 100 -0.99 24.06 -17.21
N LEU A 101 -1.95 23.69 -16.35
CA LEU A 101 -3.37 23.81 -16.64
C LEU A 101 -3.82 25.28 -16.73
N GLU A 102 -3.31 26.13 -15.84
CA GLU A 102 -3.67 27.55 -15.79
C GLU A 102 -3.01 28.38 -16.90
N THR A 103 -1.70 28.19 -17.12
CA THR A 103 -0.96 28.98 -18.11
C THR A 103 -1.14 28.47 -19.52
N GLN A 104 -1.58 27.21 -19.69
CA GLN A 104 -1.59 26.49 -20.96
C GLN A 104 -0.21 26.49 -21.65
N GLU A 105 0.87 26.67 -20.88
CA GLU A 105 2.23 26.56 -21.41
C GLU A 105 2.52 25.10 -21.77
N PRO A 106 3.06 24.84 -22.98
CA PRO A 106 3.37 23.48 -23.39
C PRO A 106 4.43 22.86 -22.48
N LEU A 107 4.26 21.58 -22.18
CA LEU A 107 5.15 20.77 -21.35
C LEU A 107 6.57 20.73 -21.89
N SER A 108 6.71 20.82 -23.21
CA SER A 108 8.00 21.04 -23.86
C SER A 108 7.86 21.78 -25.17
N LYS A 109 8.87 22.60 -25.48
CA LYS A 109 8.91 23.35 -26.75
C LYS A 109 8.92 22.43 -27.97
N ALA A 110 9.58 21.27 -27.87
CA ALA A 110 9.66 20.31 -28.96
C ALA A 110 8.33 19.60 -29.23
N SER A 111 7.56 19.30 -28.17
CA SER A 111 6.33 18.51 -28.32
C SER A 111 5.08 19.35 -28.53
N GLN A 112 5.06 20.59 -28.05
CA GLN A 112 3.85 21.43 -27.95
C GLN A 112 2.68 20.76 -27.21
N ALA A 113 2.94 19.72 -26.41
CA ALA A 113 1.92 19.05 -25.63
C ALA A 113 1.47 19.94 -24.47
N PHE A 114 0.17 20.07 -24.25
CA PHE A 114 -0.42 20.85 -23.16
C PHE A 114 -1.38 19.98 -22.34
N LEU A 115 -1.80 20.48 -21.18
CA LEU A 115 -2.73 19.77 -20.29
C LEU A 115 -4.13 20.38 -20.38
N LYS A 116 -5.16 19.54 -20.53
CA LYS A 116 -6.56 19.95 -20.48
C LYS A 116 -7.36 19.15 -19.46
N ARG A 117 -7.39 17.83 -19.58
CA ARG A 117 -8.27 16.97 -18.79
C ARG A 117 -7.49 15.85 -18.11
N ALA A 118 -7.59 15.80 -16.78
CA ALA A 118 -6.98 14.74 -16.00
C ALA A 118 -7.86 13.47 -16.11
N ILE A 119 -7.26 12.37 -16.54
CA ILE A 119 -7.88 11.05 -16.54
C ILE A 119 -7.55 10.38 -15.20
N PRO A 120 -8.55 10.13 -14.34
CA PRO A 120 -8.32 9.47 -13.06
C PRO A 120 -7.86 8.03 -13.27
N ARG A 121 -7.13 7.50 -12.29
CA ARG A 121 -6.78 6.08 -12.25
C ARG A 121 -8.06 5.26 -12.29
N GLN A 122 -8.10 4.28 -13.19
CA GLN A 122 -9.26 3.40 -13.31
C GLN A 122 -9.26 2.34 -12.20
N ASP A 123 -10.45 1.97 -11.72
CA ASP A 123 -10.62 1.00 -10.62
C ASP A 123 -10.04 -0.39 -10.93
N TRP A 124 -9.95 -0.73 -12.22
CA TRP A 124 -9.40 -2.00 -12.70
C TRP A 124 -7.86 -2.01 -12.80
N MET A 125 -7.20 -0.85 -12.74
CA MET A 125 -5.75 -0.77 -12.74
C MET A 125 -5.22 -1.17 -11.36
N LEU A 126 -4.92 -2.45 -11.16
CA LEU A 126 -4.33 -2.97 -9.92
C LEU A 126 -2.81 -2.82 -9.94
N ASN A 127 -2.24 -2.21 -8.89
CA ASN A 127 -0.80 -2.27 -8.67
C ASN A 127 -0.42 -3.65 -8.11
N HIS A 128 0.84 -4.05 -8.29
CA HIS A 128 1.38 -5.27 -7.67
C HIS A 128 1.12 -5.29 -6.15
N GLU A 129 1.22 -4.13 -5.50
CA GLU A 129 0.91 -3.95 -4.08
C GLU A 129 -0.56 -4.30 -3.76
N ASP A 130 -1.51 -3.90 -4.60
CA ASP A 130 -2.94 -4.19 -4.40
C ASP A 130 -3.21 -5.71 -4.47
N ILE A 131 -2.49 -6.42 -5.34
CA ILE A 131 -2.61 -7.88 -5.49
C ILE A 131 -2.05 -8.59 -4.26
N VAL A 132 -0.85 -8.19 -3.79
CA VAL A 132 -0.24 -8.77 -2.59
C VAL A 132 -1.11 -8.53 -1.37
N LEU A 133 -1.63 -7.32 -1.19
CA LEU A 133 -2.49 -6.97 -0.06
C LEU A 133 -3.82 -7.75 -0.08
N LYS A 134 -4.42 -7.95 -1.25
CA LYS A 134 -5.63 -8.78 -1.37
C LYS A 134 -5.38 -10.23 -0.98
N GLU A 135 -4.24 -10.81 -1.38
CA GLU A 135 -3.89 -12.19 -1.01
C GLU A 135 -3.54 -12.31 0.48
N GLU A 136 -2.80 -11.36 1.05
CA GLU A 136 -2.53 -11.33 2.49
C GLU A 136 -3.82 -11.18 3.31
N ALA A 137 -4.74 -10.30 2.89
CA ALA A 137 -6.04 -10.16 3.52
C ALA A 137 -6.88 -11.46 3.45
N ARG A 138 -6.77 -12.21 2.35
CA ARG A 138 -7.43 -13.52 2.21
C ARG A 138 -6.89 -14.54 3.21
N ILE A 139 -5.57 -14.59 3.39
CA ILE A 139 -4.93 -15.44 4.39
C ILE A 139 -5.38 -15.04 5.79
N LEU A 140 -5.29 -13.76 6.14
CA LEU A 140 -5.67 -13.23 7.47
C LEU A 140 -7.13 -13.53 7.81
N ARG A 141 -8.04 -13.37 6.84
CA ARG A 141 -9.46 -13.68 7.03
C ARG A 141 -9.72 -15.17 7.27
N SER A 142 -8.85 -16.07 6.80
CA SER A 142 -8.98 -17.52 7.00
C SER A 142 -8.47 -18.03 8.35
N LEU A 143 -7.81 -17.17 9.14
CA LEU A 143 -7.31 -17.52 10.46
C LEU A 143 -8.47 -17.46 11.46
N HIS A 144 -8.89 -18.62 11.94
CA HIS A 144 -10.02 -18.75 12.86
C HIS A 144 -9.56 -19.51 14.10
N HIS A 145 -9.27 -18.76 15.16
CA HIS A 145 -8.83 -19.31 16.44
C HIS A 145 -9.17 -18.34 17.58
N GLU A 146 -9.53 -18.87 18.75
CA GLU A 146 -9.96 -18.07 19.91
C GLU A 146 -8.88 -17.10 20.42
N ASN A 147 -7.60 -17.40 20.20
CA ASN A 147 -6.47 -16.54 20.59
C ASN A 147 -5.80 -15.81 19.42
N VAL A 148 -6.48 -15.70 18.27
CA VAL A 148 -6.00 -14.93 17.10
C VAL A 148 -7.05 -13.88 16.75
N ALA A 149 -6.62 -12.64 16.51
CA ALA A 149 -7.51 -11.55 16.13
C ALA A 149 -8.32 -11.89 14.87
N LYS A 150 -9.65 -11.80 14.97
CA LYS A 150 -10.54 -11.98 13.83
C LYS A 150 -10.39 -10.80 12.87
N THR A 151 -10.05 -11.12 11.62
CA THR A 151 -9.98 -10.15 10.53
C THR A 151 -11.26 -10.22 9.69
N TYR A 152 -11.92 -9.08 9.51
CA TYR A 152 -13.12 -8.98 8.67
C TYR A 152 -12.77 -8.70 7.20
N GLY A 153 -11.73 -7.91 6.94
CA GLY A 153 -11.26 -7.63 5.59
C GLY A 153 -10.42 -6.36 5.50
N ILE A 154 -10.28 -5.85 4.28
CA ILE A 154 -9.62 -4.57 3.98
C ILE A 154 -10.61 -3.62 3.32
N ALA A 155 -10.53 -2.33 3.66
CA ALA A 155 -11.22 -1.27 2.93
C ALA A 155 -10.22 -0.58 1.99
N LEU A 156 -10.54 -0.57 0.69
CA LEU A 156 -9.66 -0.12 -0.38
C LEU A 156 -10.11 1.19 -1.05
N HIS A 157 -11.25 1.76 -0.64
CA HIS A 157 -11.91 2.82 -1.40
C HIS A 157 -11.18 4.18 -1.35
N TYR A 158 -10.33 4.40 -0.34
CA TYR A 158 -9.50 5.60 -0.19
C TYR A 158 -8.17 5.23 0.46
N SER A 159 -7.08 5.92 0.10
CA SER A 159 -5.82 5.85 0.84
C SER A 159 -5.96 6.59 2.18
N PRO A 160 -5.51 6.03 3.32
CA PRO A 160 -4.75 4.77 3.45
C PRO A 160 -5.63 3.52 3.41
N ILE A 161 -5.06 2.39 2.98
CA ILE A 161 -5.71 1.08 3.07
C ILE A 161 -5.95 0.73 4.54
N ILE A 162 -7.19 0.36 4.88
CA ILE A 162 -7.59 0.10 6.27
C ILE A 162 -7.83 -1.40 6.47
N LEU A 163 -7.18 -1.99 7.48
CA LEU A 163 -7.46 -3.35 7.94
C LEU A 163 -8.60 -3.33 8.97
N VAL A 164 -9.66 -4.08 8.71
CA VAL A 164 -10.84 -4.16 9.59
C VAL A 164 -10.72 -5.41 10.45
N LEU A 165 -10.60 -5.22 11.77
CA LEU A 165 -10.44 -6.28 12.78
C LEU A 165 -11.62 -6.27 13.76
N GLU A 166 -11.71 -7.29 14.59
CA GLU A 166 -12.54 -7.22 15.80
C GLU A 166 -12.09 -6.10 16.75
N HIS A 167 -13.00 -5.64 17.59
CA HIS A 167 -12.74 -4.57 18.54
C HIS A 167 -11.96 -5.08 19.75
N PHE A 168 -10.94 -4.32 20.18
CA PHE A 168 -10.13 -4.61 21.35
C PHE A 168 -10.17 -3.42 22.31
N ASN A 169 -10.11 -3.70 23.61
CA ASN A 169 -10.15 -2.64 24.62
C ASN A 169 -8.77 -2.13 24.99
N ASP A 170 -7.76 -2.99 24.95
CA ASP A 170 -6.39 -2.62 25.34
C ASP A 170 -5.34 -3.54 24.71
N SER A 171 -4.07 -3.12 24.77
CA SER A 171 -2.92 -3.99 24.55
C SER A 171 -2.44 -4.60 25.87
N LEU A 172 -1.84 -5.78 25.81
CA LEU A 172 -1.23 -6.44 26.97
C LEU A 172 -0.10 -5.57 27.55
N GLN A 173 0.69 -4.89 26.71
CA GLN A 173 1.73 -3.99 27.19
C GLN A 173 1.14 -2.84 28.03
N SER A 174 0.10 -2.18 27.52
CA SER A 174 -0.58 -1.09 28.21
C SER A 174 -1.25 -1.57 29.51
N TYR A 175 -1.89 -2.73 29.48
CA TYR A 175 -2.50 -3.36 30.65
C TYR A 175 -1.48 -3.65 31.76
N LEU A 176 -0.35 -4.27 31.40
CA LEU A 176 0.72 -4.63 32.35
C LEU A 176 1.41 -3.41 32.97
N LYS A 177 1.41 -2.26 32.30
CA LYS A 177 1.97 -1.01 32.84
C LYS A 177 1.08 -0.36 33.88
N ARG A 178 -0.24 -0.57 33.82
CA ARG A 178 -1.21 0.10 34.69
C ARG A 178 -1.68 -0.73 35.88
N ARG A 179 -1.44 -2.04 35.87
CA ARG A 179 -1.94 -2.97 36.89
C ARG A 179 -0.88 -3.97 37.28
N GLU A 180 -0.81 -4.27 38.57
CA GLU A 180 -0.16 -5.49 39.03
C GLU A 180 -0.99 -6.69 38.63
N VAL A 181 -0.31 -7.71 38.11
CA VAL A 181 -0.95 -8.92 37.59
C VAL A 181 -0.34 -10.13 38.28
N SER A 182 -1.20 -11.01 38.77
CA SER A 182 -0.78 -12.22 39.46
C SER A 182 0.02 -13.16 38.55
N LEU A 183 0.85 -14.03 39.13
CA LEU A 183 1.59 -15.04 38.36
C LEU A 183 0.64 -15.98 37.60
N LYS A 184 -0.53 -16.27 38.18
CA LYS A 184 -1.58 -17.11 37.56
C LYS A 184 -2.10 -16.47 36.28
N GLU A 185 -2.38 -15.17 36.28
CA GLU A 185 -2.84 -14.44 35.10
C GLU A 185 -1.72 -14.27 34.07
N LYS A 186 -0.48 -13.97 34.48
CA LYS A 186 0.67 -13.93 33.56
C LYS A 186 0.83 -15.26 32.81
N ARG A 187 0.76 -16.39 33.54
CA ARG A 187 0.81 -17.73 32.92
C ARG A 187 -0.31 -17.92 31.91
N ARG A 188 -1.54 -17.53 32.26
CA ARG A 188 -2.69 -17.59 31.35
C ARG A 188 -2.43 -16.80 30.07
N PHE A 189 -1.90 -15.57 30.15
CA PHE A 189 -1.62 -14.75 28.97
C PHE A 189 -0.60 -15.40 28.03
N VAL A 190 0.43 -16.02 28.59
CA VAL A 190 1.44 -16.74 27.80
C VAL A 190 0.84 -17.98 27.14
N CYS A 191 0.03 -18.76 27.85
CA CYS A 191 -0.65 -19.93 27.29
C CYS A 191 -1.59 -19.56 26.13
N GLU A 192 -2.40 -18.53 26.30
CA GLU A 192 -3.31 -18.02 25.25
C GLU A 192 -2.53 -17.54 24.02
N ALA A 193 -1.47 -16.74 24.21
CA ALA A 193 -0.61 -16.31 23.11
C ALA A 193 0.08 -17.48 22.40
N ALA A 194 0.57 -18.48 23.15
CA ALA A 194 1.19 -19.67 22.59
C ALA A 194 0.20 -20.51 21.77
N ALA A 195 -1.05 -20.65 22.24
CA ALA A 195 -2.11 -21.34 21.49
C ALA A 195 -2.40 -20.64 20.15
N GLY A 196 -2.51 -19.30 20.16
CA GLY A 196 -2.64 -18.51 18.93
C GLY A 196 -1.47 -18.71 17.98
N MET A 197 -0.23 -18.64 18.48
CA MET A 197 0.97 -18.84 17.66
C MET A 197 1.09 -20.25 17.08
N SER A 198 0.67 -21.28 17.83
CA SER A 198 0.62 -22.66 17.33
C SER A 198 -0.34 -22.78 16.15
N HIS A 199 -1.52 -22.13 16.23
CA HIS A 199 -2.47 -22.10 15.11
C HIS A 199 -1.88 -21.39 13.88
N LEU A 200 -1.19 -20.25 14.06
CA LEU A 200 -0.54 -19.54 12.96
C LEU A 200 0.50 -20.42 12.25
N ALA A 201 1.33 -21.12 13.02
CA ALA A 201 2.35 -22.02 12.49
C ALA A 201 1.71 -23.16 11.67
N GLN A 202 0.61 -23.77 12.15
CA GLN A 202 -0.13 -24.80 11.41
C GLN A 202 -0.69 -24.29 10.07
N LYS A 203 -1.00 -22.99 9.98
CA LYS A 203 -1.47 -22.33 8.74
C LYS A 203 -0.33 -21.80 7.87
N GLY A 204 0.93 -22.06 8.24
CA GLY A 204 2.10 -21.56 7.52
C GLY A 204 2.28 -20.04 7.62
N CYS A 205 1.68 -19.41 8.63
CA CYS A 205 1.75 -17.97 8.86
C CYS A 205 2.88 -17.65 9.84
N ILE A 206 3.74 -16.71 9.47
CA ILE A 206 4.84 -16.20 10.32
C ILE A 206 4.46 -14.80 10.80
N HIS A 207 4.25 -14.63 12.10
CA HIS A 207 3.82 -13.35 12.69
C HIS A 207 4.88 -12.23 12.58
N ARG A 208 6.17 -12.58 12.67
CA ARG A 208 7.36 -11.69 12.61
C ARG A 208 7.49 -10.60 13.68
N ASP A 209 6.42 -10.15 14.30
CA ASP A 209 6.47 -9.13 15.36
C ASP A 209 5.79 -9.59 16.65
N ILE A 210 6.31 -10.65 17.27
CA ILE A 210 5.73 -11.19 18.51
C ILE A 210 6.20 -10.33 19.68
N ALA A 211 5.29 -9.52 20.23
CA ALA A 211 5.56 -8.64 21.36
C ALA A 211 4.27 -8.36 22.15
N ALA A 212 4.41 -8.03 23.44
CA ALA A 212 3.25 -7.74 24.31
C ALA A 212 2.37 -6.57 23.81
N ARG A 213 2.92 -5.65 23.00
CA ARG A 213 2.13 -4.56 22.38
C ARG A 213 1.16 -5.05 21.30
N ASN A 214 1.47 -6.18 20.67
CA ASN A 214 0.66 -6.82 19.62
C ASN A 214 -0.25 -7.92 20.17
N CYS A 215 -0.27 -8.14 21.49
CA CYS A 215 -1.26 -8.99 22.14
C CYS A 215 -2.39 -8.10 22.66
N MET A 216 -3.61 -8.29 22.18
CA MET A 216 -4.76 -7.45 22.49
C MET A 216 -5.72 -8.14 23.45
N LEU A 217 -6.43 -7.33 24.23
CA LEU A 217 -7.35 -7.77 25.27
C LEU A 217 -8.78 -7.48 24.83
N THR A 218 -9.65 -8.48 24.98
CA THR A 218 -11.09 -8.35 24.80
C THR A 218 -11.78 -8.45 26.16
N ASN A 219 -12.78 -7.59 26.37
CA ASN A 219 -13.76 -7.78 27.43
C ASN A 219 -14.77 -8.75 26.82
N ASP A 220 -14.55 -10.03 26.98
CA ASP A 220 -15.60 -10.99 26.62
C ASP A 220 -16.81 -10.67 27.52
N LEU A 221 -17.92 -10.29 26.87
CA LEU A 221 -19.29 -10.22 27.41
C LEU A 221 -19.67 -11.57 28.05
#